data_AF-A0A7J3RC81-F1
#
_entry.id   AF-A0A7J3RC81-F1
#
_cell.length_a   1.000
_cell.length_b   1.000
_cell.length_c   1.000
_cell.angle_alpha   90.00
_cell.angle_beta   90.00
_cell.angle_gamma   90.00
#
_symmetry.space_group_name_H-M   'P 1'
#
loop_
_entity.id
_entity.type
_entity.pdbx_description
1 polymer ?
#
loop_
_entity_poly.entity_id
_entity_poly.type
_entity_poly.pdbx_seq_one_letter_code
_entity_poly.pdbx_strand_id
1 'polypeptide(L)'
;MLKIYKIPSEKLKAVKAVLEAPDRKDPKTGKWIVNEWVLRGYKLVDAKGLGLESSDSYVYIKADEDFFKRNEQKILDAGAISLSGEEFEKVKEKFESAESGAESSFGAIFG
;
A
#
# COMPACT_ATOMS: atom_id res chain seq x y z
N MET A 1 11.03 5.90 -5.42
CA MET A 1 10.79 4.60 -6.07
C MET A 1 9.34 4.19 -5.86
N LEU A 2 8.68 3.65 -6.88
CA LEU A 2 7.31 3.13 -6.78
C LEU A 2 7.37 1.61 -6.61
N LYS A 3 6.59 1.05 -5.69
CA LYS A 3 6.40 -0.40 -5.55
C LYS A 3 4.92 -0.73 -5.37
N ILE A 4 4.53 -1.88 -5.91
CA ILE A 4 3.18 -2.42 -5.77
C ILE A 4 3.29 -3.83 -5.20
N TYR A 5 2.47 -4.13 -4.21
CA TYR A 5 2.41 -5.44 -3.57
C TYR A 5 1.02 -6.03 -3.70
N LYS A 6 0.94 -7.29 -4.07
CA LYS A 6 -0.27 -8.10 -4.03
C LYS A 6 -0.40 -8.75 -2.66
N ILE A 7 -1.59 -8.73 -2.09
CA ILE A 7 -1.90 -9.32 -0.79
C ILE A 7 -2.99 -10.36 -1.00
N PRO A 8 -2.66 -11.66 -0.83
CA PRO A 8 -3.67 -12.71 -0.78
C PRO A 8 -4.73 -12.41 0.27
N SER A 9 -5.99 -12.69 -0.02
CA SER A 9 -7.12 -12.41 0.87
C SER A 9 -6.92 -12.96 2.29
N GLU A 10 -6.35 -14.16 2.42
CA GLU A 10 -6.01 -14.81 3.68
C GLU A 10 -4.91 -14.07 4.50
N LYS A 11 -4.03 -13.32 3.83
CA LYS A 11 -2.94 -12.57 4.45
C LYS A 11 -3.30 -11.11 4.72
N LEU A 12 -4.42 -10.62 4.20
CA LEU A 12 -4.85 -9.23 4.31
C LEU A 12 -4.82 -8.72 5.75
N LYS A 13 -5.33 -9.50 6.71
CA LYS A 13 -5.34 -9.12 8.12
C LYS A 13 -3.93 -8.96 8.70
N ALA A 14 -3.01 -9.85 8.35
CA ALA A 14 -1.63 -9.81 8.82
C ALA A 14 -0.88 -8.61 8.21
N VAL A 15 -1.03 -8.39 6.90
CA VAL A 15 -0.39 -7.26 6.22
C VAL A 15 -0.96 -5.92 6.70
N LYS A 16 -2.28 -5.80 6.89
CA LYS A 16 -2.90 -4.61 7.48
C LYS A 16 -2.34 -4.29 8.87
N ALA A 17 -2.11 -5.29 9.70
CA ALA A 17 -1.51 -5.08 11.02
C ALA A 17 -0.10 -4.45 10.96
N VAL A 18 0.65 -4.68 9.88
CA VAL A 18 1.95 -4.01 9.64
C VAL A 18 1.76 -2.60 9.11
N LEU A 19 0.89 -2.44 8.11
CA LEU A 19 0.63 -1.15 7.45
C LEU A 19 0.01 -0.13 8.39
N GLU A 20 -0.88 -0.57 9.28
CA GLU A 20 -1.68 0.24 10.20
C GLU A 20 -1.21 0.11 11.66
N ALA A 21 0.01 -0.43 11.87
CA ALA A 21 0.58 -0.54 13.20
C ALA A 21 0.58 0.84 13.89
N PRO A 22 0.11 0.96 15.14
CA PRO A 22 0.11 2.23 15.84
C PRO A 22 1.55 2.64 16.16
N ASP A 23 1.76 3.96 16.23
CA ASP A 23 2.98 4.52 16.79
C ASP A 23 3.19 3.97 18.19
N ARG A 24 4.43 3.58 18.49
CA ARG A 24 4.75 2.97 19.78
C ARG A 24 6.01 3.56 20.36
N LYS A 25 6.06 3.61 21.68
CA LYS A 25 7.27 4.00 22.40
C LYS A 25 8.18 2.78 22.53
N ASP A 26 9.42 2.90 22.09
CA ASP A 26 10.43 1.88 22.31
C ASP A 26 10.69 1.76 23.83
N PRO A 27 10.49 0.57 24.43
CA PRO A 27 10.62 0.41 25.86
C PRO A 27 12.07 0.50 26.36
N LYS A 28 13.07 0.27 25.48
CA LYS A 28 14.48 0.31 25.82
C LYS A 28 15.07 1.72 25.69
N THR A 29 14.66 2.46 24.66
CA THR A 29 15.22 3.79 24.36
C THR A 29 14.30 4.95 24.72
N GLY A 30 13.03 4.68 24.99
CA GLY A 30 12.01 5.69 25.26
C GLY A 30 11.62 6.54 24.05
N LYS A 31 12.17 6.27 22.85
CA LYS A 31 11.88 7.02 21.63
C LYS A 31 10.58 6.55 20.99
N TRP A 32 9.87 7.46 20.35
CA TRP A 32 8.72 7.11 19.51
C TRP A 32 9.20 6.43 18.23
N ILE A 33 8.68 5.24 17.97
CA ILE A 33 8.78 4.53 16.70
C ILE A 33 7.47 4.84 15.97
N VAL A 34 7.58 5.71 14.97
CA VAL A 34 6.48 6.10 14.10
C VAL A 34 6.26 5.03 13.04
N ASN A 35 5.01 4.80 12.66
CA ASN A 35 4.70 3.95 11.53
C ASN A 35 5.01 4.68 10.20
N GLU A 36 6.14 4.32 9.61
CA GLU A 36 6.60 4.90 8.35
C GLU A 36 5.64 4.65 7.18
N TRP A 37 4.83 3.58 7.20
CA TRP A 37 3.85 3.31 6.14
C TRP A 37 2.77 4.38 6.11
N VAL A 38 2.18 4.68 7.27
CA VAL A 38 1.17 5.73 7.41
C VAL A 38 1.76 7.10 7.09
N LEU A 39 2.97 7.38 7.57
CA LEU A 39 3.67 8.65 7.33
C LEU A 39 3.95 8.90 5.84
N ARG A 40 4.25 7.85 5.07
CA ARG A 40 4.50 7.97 3.63
C ARG A 40 3.22 8.00 2.78
N GLY A 41 2.09 7.55 3.31
CA GLY A 41 0.81 7.54 2.61
C GLY A 41 0.73 6.45 1.52
N TYR A 42 0.63 5.19 1.94
CA TYR A 42 0.32 4.08 1.02
C TYR A 42 -1.16 4.09 0.62
N LYS A 43 -1.47 3.42 -0.50
CA LYS A 43 -2.85 3.14 -0.94
C LYS A 43 -3.09 1.65 -0.91
N LEU A 44 -4.14 1.22 -0.22
CA LEU A 44 -4.57 -0.16 -0.18
C LEU A 44 -5.95 -0.25 -0.84
N VAL A 45 -6.05 -1.02 -1.93
CA VAL A 45 -7.29 -1.14 -2.71
C VAL A 45 -7.51 -2.62 -3.04
N ASP A 46 -8.75 -3.07 -2.95
CA ASP A 46 -9.12 -4.44 -3.30
C ASP A 46 -9.12 -4.60 -4.83
N ALA A 47 -8.85 -5.81 -5.33
CA ALA A 47 -8.89 -6.12 -6.76
C ALA A 47 -10.17 -5.63 -7.43
N LYS A 48 -11.34 -5.82 -6.78
CA LYS A 48 -12.63 -5.31 -7.26
C LYS A 48 -12.66 -3.79 -7.43
N GLY A 49 -12.03 -3.04 -6.53
CA GLY A 49 -11.90 -1.58 -6.62
C GLY A 49 -11.06 -1.11 -7.81
N LEU A 50 -10.17 -1.98 -8.31
CA LEU A 50 -9.37 -1.75 -9.52
C LEU A 50 -10.00 -2.34 -10.79
N GLY A 51 -11.21 -2.91 -10.69
CA GLY A 51 -11.87 -3.60 -11.80
C GLY A 51 -11.20 -4.92 -12.20
N LEU A 52 -10.54 -5.60 -11.25
CA LEU A 52 -9.92 -6.91 -11.43
C LEU A 52 -10.80 -8.00 -10.80
N GLU A 53 -10.94 -9.12 -11.50
CA GLU A 53 -11.65 -10.31 -11.00
C GLU A 53 -10.75 -11.18 -10.12
N SER A 54 -10.27 -10.60 -9.02
CA SER A 54 -9.54 -11.32 -7.97
C SER A 54 -10.15 -11.03 -6.59
N SER A 55 -9.89 -11.91 -5.62
CA SER A 55 -10.18 -11.68 -4.20
C SER A 55 -9.05 -10.96 -3.46
N ASP A 56 -7.92 -10.74 -4.14
CA ASP A 56 -6.71 -10.17 -3.54
C ASP A 56 -6.83 -8.65 -3.35
N SER A 57 -6.01 -8.09 -2.48
CA SER A 57 -5.86 -6.63 -2.36
C SER A 57 -4.47 -6.21 -2.84
N TYR A 58 -4.32 -4.95 -3.20
CA TYR A 58 -3.08 -4.39 -3.69
C TYR A 58 -2.67 -3.16 -2.89
N VAL A 59 -1.37 -3.06 -2.57
CA VAL A 59 -0.76 -1.89 -1.96
C VAL A 59 0.05 -1.17 -3.01
N TYR A 60 -0.20 0.12 -3.18
CA TYR A 60 0.57 1.04 -4.00
C TYR A 60 1.29 2.04 -3.09
N ILE A 61 2.62 2.13 -3.20
CA ILE A 61 3.40 3.07 -2.40
C ILE A 61 4.59 3.65 -3.18
N LYS A 62 4.73 4.98 -3.10
CA LYS A 62 5.89 5.71 -3.61
C LYS A 62 6.73 6.22 -2.44
N ALA A 63 7.92 5.68 -2.27
CA ALA A 63 8.83 6.05 -1.18
C ALA A 63 10.31 6.02 -1.62
N ASP A 64 11.19 6.51 -0.76
CA ASP A 64 12.65 6.43 -0.94
C ASP A 64 13.18 5.00 -0.72
N GLU A 65 14.41 4.74 -1.19
CA GLU A 65 15.03 3.41 -1.07
C GLU A 65 15.27 3.00 0.40
N ASP A 66 15.62 3.97 1.25
CA ASP A 66 15.83 3.74 2.68
C ASP A 66 14.57 3.25 3.39
N PHE A 67 13.41 3.80 3.03
CA PHE A 67 12.12 3.29 3.50
C PHE A 67 11.94 1.80 3.17
N PHE A 68 12.19 1.39 1.93
CA PHE A 68 12.02 0.01 1.51
C PHE A 68 13.00 -0.92 2.23
N LYS A 69 14.28 -0.52 2.36
CA LYS A 69 15.28 -1.30 3.12
C LYS A 69 14.86 -1.60 4.56
N ARG A 70 14.15 -0.66 5.21
CA ARG A 70 13.72 -0.82 6.62
C ARG A 70 12.38 -1.52 6.79
N ASN A 71 11.47 -1.41 5.82
CA ASN A 71 10.06 -1.74 6.01
C ASN A 71 9.52 -2.80 5.07
N GLU A 72 10.09 -2.96 3.87
CA GLU A 72 9.59 -3.90 2.87
C GLU A 72 9.56 -5.33 3.39
N GLN A 73 10.62 -5.77 4.07
CA GLN A 73 10.69 -7.13 4.61
C GLN A 73 9.52 -7.45 5.55
N LYS A 74 9.04 -6.47 6.33
CA LYS A 74 7.95 -6.68 7.30
C LYS A 74 6.62 -7.04 6.62
N ILE A 75 6.33 -6.44 5.47
CA ILE A 75 5.10 -6.75 4.73
C ILE A 75 5.25 -8.04 3.91
N LEU A 76 6.45 -8.33 3.41
CA LEU A 76 6.74 -9.59 2.73
C LEU A 76 6.62 -10.77 3.69
N ASP A 77 7.16 -10.65 4.91
CA ASP A 77 7.03 -11.66 5.97
C ASP A 77 5.57 -11.84 6.42
N ALA A 78 4.77 -10.77 6.36
CA ALA A 78 3.33 -10.84 6.63
C ALA A 78 2.52 -11.50 5.49
N GLY A 79 3.15 -11.78 4.35
CA GLY A 79 2.57 -12.50 3.22
C GLY A 79 2.21 -11.63 2.00
N ALA A 80 2.72 -10.40 1.92
CA ALA A 80 2.62 -9.61 0.70
C ALA A 80 3.60 -10.13 -0.37
N ILE A 81 3.21 -10.00 -1.64
CA ILE A 81 3.99 -10.44 -2.80
C ILE A 81 4.34 -9.19 -3.61
N SER A 82 5.64 -8.92 -3.77
CA SER A 82 6.09 -7.80 -4.62
C SER A 82 5.77 -8.09 -6.08
N LEU A 83 5.11 -7.14 -6.74
CA LEU A 83 4.79 -7.25 -8.16
C LEU A 83 5.92 -6.68 -9.01
N SER A 84 6.17 -7.35 -10.13
CA SER A 84 7.10 -6.91 -11.16
C SER A 84 6.61 -7.34 -12.55
N GLY A 85 7.14 -6.72 -13.61
CA GLY A 85 6.79 -7.07 -14.99
C GLY A 85 5.39 -6.62 -15.41
N GLU A 86 4.71 -7.43 -16.23
CA GLU A 86 3.43 -7.09 -16.84
C GLU A 86 2.30 -6.87 -15.81
N GLU A 87 2.26 -7.68 -14.75
CA GLU A 87 1.25 -7.54 -13.69
C GLU A 87 1.42 -6.21 -12.92
N PHE A 88 2.67 -5.77 -12.74
CA PHE A 88 2.96 -4.47 -12.12
C PHE A 88 2.42 -3.32 -12.95
N GLU A 89 2.74 -3.26 -14.25
CA GLU A 89 2.30 -2.16 -15.12
C GLU A 89 0.76 -2.13 -15.23
N LYS A 90 0.12 -3.29 -15.34
CA LYS A 90 -1.35 -3.39 -15.39
C LYS A 90 -2.00 -2.84 -14.12
N VAL A 91 -1.52 -3.24 -12.94
CA VAL A 91 -2.07 -2.77 -11.66
C VAL A 91 -1.75 -1.29 -11.45
N LYS A 92 -0.55 -0.85 -11.81
CA LYS A 92 -0.14 0.56 -11.76
C LYS A 92 -1.08 1.45 -12.57
N GLU A 93 -1.36 1.09 -13.82
CA GLU A 93 -2.27 1.84 -14.69
C GLU A 93 -3.68 1.94 -14.08
N LYS A 94 -4.18 0.88 -13.42
CA LYS A 94 -5.47 0.91 -12.71
C LYS A 94 -5.44 1.88 -11.53
N PHE A 95 -4.36 1.90 -10.74
CA PHE A 95 -4.20 2.87 -9.66
C PHE A 95 -4.15 4.31 -10.18
N GLU A 96 -3.34 4.58 -11.20
CA GLU A 96 -3.21 5.93 -11.78
C GLU A 96 -4.51 6.39 -12.45
N SER A 97 -5.21 5.50 -13.16
CA SER A 97 -6.52 5.81 -13.78
C SER A 97 -7.61 6.08 -12.74
N ALA A 98 -7.60 5.37 -11.61
CA ALA A 98 -8.53 5.61 -10.51
C ALA A 98 -8.29 6.99 -9.85
N GLU A 99 -7.04 7.47 -9.81
CA GLU A 99 -6.72 8.82 -9.35
C GLU A 99 -7.21 9.89 -10.32
N SER A 100 -6.92 9.74 -11.62
CA SER A 100 -7.34 10.70 -12.65
C SER A 100 -8.87 10.76 -12.82
N GLY A 101 -9.57 9.65 -12.59
CA GLY A 101 -11.04 9.61 -12.58
C GLY A 101 -11.65 10.36 -11.39
N ALA A 102 -10.99 10.37 -10.24
CA ALA A 102 -11.46 11.07 -9.04
C ALA A 102 -11.34 12.60 -9.18
N GLU A 103 -10.33 13.11 -9.90
CA GLU A 103 -10.20 14.54 -10.20
C GLU A 103 -11.36 15.07 -11.06
N SER A 104 -11.96 14.22 -11.91
CA SER A 104 -13.14 14.61 -12.71
C SER A 104 -14.46 14.59 -11.94
N SER A 105 -14.50 13.94 -10.76
CA SER A 105 -15.73 13.84 -9.96
C SER A 105 -15.75 14.77 -8.75
N PHE A 106 -14.59 15.24 -8.27
CA PHE A 106 -14.53 16.23 -7.17
C PHE A 106 -14.79 17.67 -7.62
N GLY A 107 -14.67 18.00 -8.92
CA GLY A 107 -15.03 19.30 -9.47
C GLY A 107 -16.54 19.54 -9.66
N ALA A 108 -17.36 18.48 -9.62
CA ALA A 108 -18.81 18.58 -9.87
C ALA A 108 -19.66 18.68 -8.59
N ILE A 109 -19.06 18.54 -7.40
CA ILE A 109 -19.77 18.54 -6.11
C ILE A 109 -19.57 19.88 -5.35
N PHE A 110 -18.61 20.71 -5.78
CA PHE A 110 -18.43 22.10 -5.31
C PHE A 110 -18.58 23.11 -6.47
N GLY A 111 -19.56 22.87 -7.36
CA GLY A 111 -19.98 23.80 -8.41
C GLY A 111 -21.41 24.27 -8.19
#